data_AF-A0A7S2L1H0-F1
#
_entry.id   AF-A0A7S2L1H0-F1
#
_cell.length_a   1.000
_cell.length_b   1.000
_cell.length_c   1.000
_cell.angle_alpha   90.00
_cell.angle_beta   90.00
_cell.angle_gamma   90.00
#
_symmetry.space_group_name_H-M   'P 1'
#
loop_
_entity.id
_entity.type
_entity.pdbx_description
1 polymer ?
#
loop_
_entity_poly.entity_id
_entity_poly.type
_entity_poly.pdbx_seq_one_letter_code
_entity_poly.pdbx_strand_id
1 'polypeptide(L)'
;TYDYGNLYTEVDEMLDVALLQYPIATLRSYAKEGKLSDQFLKLPMTFAQMDLLIHKNIESIKEEFTEDDQLALDAIEATMKRQSVGDRATILEFNDEEANKELVYSVMVDPSRERIIVGFRGSVTPKDFLVDASAWF
;
A
#
# COMPACT_ATOMS: atom_id res chain seq x y z
N THR A 1 -28.70 -2.60 7.03
CA THR A 1 -28.84 -3.07 5.64
C THR A 1 -27.47 -3.02 5.03
N TYR A 2 -26.99 -4.13 4.49
CA TYR A 2 -25.64 -4.24 3.93
C TYR A 2 -25.59 -3.49 2.58
N ASP A 3 -24.55 -2.68 2.37
CA ASP A 3 -24.31 -1.94 1.12
C ASP A 3 -23.17 -2.63 0.37
N TYR A 4 -23.51 -3.30 -0.74
CA TYR A 4 -22.53 -4.02 -1.57
C TYR A 4 -21.63 -3.07 -2.39
N GLY A 5 -21.86 -1.75 -2.34
CA GLY A 5 -21.28 -0.86 -3.34
C GLY A 5 -21.81 -1.18 -4.73
N ASN A 6 -21.43 -0.38 -5.73
CA ASN A 6 -21.62 -0.76 -7.12
C ASN A 6 -20.30 -1.32 -7.69
N LEU A 7 -20.37 -1.94 -8.87
CA LEU A 7 -19.20 -2.51 -9.54
C LEU A 7 -18.04 -1.51 -9.66
N TYR A 8 -18.32 -0.22 -9.88
CA TYR A 8 -17.29 0.80 -9.97
C TYR A 8 -16.60 1.03 -8.63
N THR A 9 -17.36 1.06 -7.53
CA THR A 9 -16.80 1.16 -6.18
C THR A 9 -15.90 -0.02 -5.82
N GLU A 10 -16.28 -1.23 -6.24
CA GLU A 10 -15.44 -2.42 -6.01
C GLU A 10 -14.17 -2.39 -6.86
N VAL A 11 -14.27 -1.99 -8.14
CA VAL A 11 -13.10 -1.86 -9.02
C VAL A 11 -12.13 -0.79 -8.51
N ASP A 12 -12.65 0.34 -8.04
CA ASP A 12 -11.83 1.43 -7.48
C ASP A 12 -11.11 0.98 -6.20
N GLU A 13 -11.80 0.28 -5.30
CA GLU A 13 -11.20 -0.32 -4.09
C GLU A 13 -10.09 -1.32 -4.44
N MET A 14 -10.31 -2.19 -5.43
CA MET A 14 -9.31 -3.17 -5.85
C MET A 14 -8.11 -2.51 -6.52
N LEU A 15 -8.34 -1.46 -7.32
CA LEU A 15 -7.27 -0.67 -7.92
C LEU A 15 -6.43 -0.01 -6.84
N ASP A 16 -7.05 0.60 -5.83
CA ASP A 16 -6.35 1.24 -4.72
C ASP A 16 -5.52 0.26 -3.90
N VAL A 17 -6.08 -0.91 -3.60
CA VAL A 17 -5.34 -1.98 -2.92
C VAL A 17 -4.13 -2.43 -3.74
N ALA A 18 -4.28 -2.58 -5.07
CA ALA A 18 -3.20 -2.96 -5.96
C ALA A 18 -2.11 -1.87 -6.04
N LEU A 19 -2.50 -0.60 -6.16
CA LEU A 19 -1.60 0.54 -6.21
C LEU A 19 -0.83 0.72 -4.90
N LEU A 20 -1.43 0.40 -3.75
CA LEU A 20 -0.78 0.48 -2.43
C LEU A 20 0.24 -0.63 -2.17
N GLN A 21 0.20 -1.75 -2.90
CA GLN A 21 1.16 -2.84 -2.69
C GLN A 21 2.60 -2.39 -2.93
N TYR A 22 2.81 -1.65 -4.00
CA TYR A 22 4.14 -1.18 -4.38
C TYR A 22 4.78 -0.30 -3.31
N PRO A 23 4.17 0.84 -2.91
CA PRO A 23 4.74 1.69 -1.87
C PRO A 23 4.90 1.04 -0.52
N ILE A 24 3.95 0.19 -0.10
CA ILE A 24 4.06 -0.51 1.19
C ILE A 24 5.24 -1.48 1.16
N ALA A 25 5.45 -2.20 0.06
CA ALA A 25 6.61 -3.06 -0.11
C ALA A 25 7.92 -2.25 -0.11
N THR A 26 7.95 -1.06 -0.72
CA THR A 26 9.09 -0.15 -0.66
C THR A 26 9.40 0.24 0.79
N LEU A 27 8.44 0.82 1.52
CA LEU A 27 8.63 1.23 2.92
C LEU A 27 9.14 0.08 3.81
N ARG A 28 8.58 -1.12 3.60
CA ARG A 28 9.00 -2.33 4.31
C ARG A 28 10.40 -2.80 3.94
N SER A 29 10.79 -2.74 2.66
CA SER A 29 12.18 -3.04 2.24
C SER A 29 13.18 -2.13 2.96
N TYR A 30 12.91 -0.83 2.99
CA TYR A 30 13.73 0.14 3.71
C TYR A 30 13.78 -0.14 5.23
N ALA A 31 12.67 -0.58 5.83
CA ALA A 31 12.66 -1.00 7.23
C ALA A 31 13.44 -2.31 7.47
N LYS A 32 13.39 -3.29 6.55
CA LYS A 32 14.21 -4.52 6.60
C LYS A 32 15.70 -4.22 6.51
N GLU A 33 16.07 -3.20 5.74
CA GLU A 33 17.45 -2.69 5.63
C GLU A 33 17.89 -1.85 6.83
N GLY A 34 16.99 -1.53 7.76
CA GLY A 34 17.28 -0.71 8.94
C GLY A 34 17.37 0.79 8.66
N LYS A 35 16.96 1.24 7.47
CA LYS A 35 16.92 2.66 7.07
C LYS A 35 15.68 3.37 7.61
N LEU A 36 14.58 2.66 7.74
CA LEU A 36 13.33 3.15 8.35
C LEU A 36 12.98 2.37 9.61
N SER A 37 11.99 2.88 10.35
CA SER A 37 11.50 2.24 11.57
C SER A 37 10.99 0.81 11.31
N ASP A 38 11.37 -0.12 12.16
CA ASP A 38 10.85 -1.50 12.21
C ASP A 38 9.32 -1.57 12.37
N GLN A 39 8.67 -0.47 12.76
CA GLN A 39 7.22 -0.35 12.87
C GLN A 39 6.51 -0.62 11.54
N PHE A 40 7.13 -0.34 10.39
CA PHE A 40 6.57 -0.66 9.06
C PHE A 40 6.42 -2.17 8.83
N LEU A 41 7.16 -3.00 9.58
CA LEU A 41 7.11 -4.46 9.47
C LEU A 41 6.02 -5.10 10.34
N LYS A 42 5.46 -4.35 11.30
CA LYS A 42 4.51 -4.88 12.28
C LYS A 42 3.16 -5.12 11.63
N LEU A 43 2.63 -6.32 11.85
CA LEU A 43 1.27 -6.70 11.49
C LEU A 43 0.57 -7.26 12.74
N PRO A 44 -0.77 -7.14 12.85
CA PRO A 44 -1.67 -6.49 11.89
C PRO A 44 -1.56 -4.96 11.90
N MET A 45 -1.84 -4.32 10.77
CA MET A 45 -1.80 -2.85 10.62
C MET A 45 -2.94 -2.33 9.75
N THR A 46 -3.60 -1.25 10.19
CA THR A 46 -4.59 -0.54 9.36
C THR A 46 -3.93 0.51 8.47
N PHE A 47 -4.61 0.91 7.39
CA PHE A 47 -4.12 2.00 6.54
C PHE A 47 -4.00 3.33 7.30
N ALA A 48 -4.90 3.63 8.24
CA ALA A 48 -4.77 4.79 9.12
C ALA A 48 -3.50 4.73 10.02
N GLN A 49 -3.15 3.55 10.52
CA GLN A 49 -1.90 3.38 11.27
C GLN A 49 -0.67 3.55 10.38
N MET A 50 -0.71 3.02 9.15
CA MET A 50 0.33 3.24 8.15
C MET A 50 0.49 4.73 7.83
N ASP A 51 -0.62 5.45 7.64
CA ASP A 51 -0.62 6.89 7.36
C ASP A 51 0.06 7.68 8.47
N LEU A 52 -0.35 7.43 9.71
CA LEU A 52 0.25 8.05 10.89
C LEU A 52 1.75 7.72 10.99
N LEU A 53 2.14 6.50 10.64
CA LEU A 53 3.54 6.08 10.68
C LEU A 53 4.36 6.78 9.59
N ILE A 54 3.82 6.94 8.39
CA ILE A 54 4.45 7.69 7.30
C ILE A 54 4.64 9.14 7.71
N HIS A 55 3.57 9.81 8.17
CA HIS A 55 3.63 11.20 8.61
C HIS A 55 4.63 11.42 9.76
N LYS A 56 4.72 10.48 10.70
CA LYS A 56 5.67 10.54 11.81
C LYS A 56 7.12 10.39 11.38
N ASN A 57 7.39 9.66 10.29
CA ASN A 57 8.74 9.37 9.79
C ASN A 57 9.05 10.07 8.46
N ILE A 58 8.25 11.07 8.06
CA ILE A 58 8.29 11.64 6.71
C ILE A 58 9.66 12.21 6.32
N GLU A 59 10.40 12.78 7.28
CA GLU A 59 11.73 13.34 7.00
C GLU A 59 12.76 12.22 6.73
N SER A 60 12.77 11.16 7.55
CA SER A 60 13.63 9.98 7.31
C SER A 60 13.28 9.27 6.01
N ILE A 61 12.00 9.24 5.65
CA ILE A 61 11.54 8.70 4.37
C ILE A 61 12.13 9.53 3.21
N LYS A 62 11.99 10.86 3.25
CA LYS A 62 12.51 11.75 2.21
C LYS A 62 14.03 11.70 2.05
N GLU A 63 14.76 11.46 3.14
CA GLU A 63 16.22 11.33 3.11
C GLU A 63 16.68 10.04 2.41
N GLU A 64 15.91 8.96 2.53
CA GLU A 64 16.27 7.63 2.04
C GLU A 64 15.68 7.31 0.64
N PHE A 65 14.58 7.97 0.28
CA PHE A 65 13.84 7.71 -0.94
C PHE A 65 14.57 8.28 -2.17
N THR A 66 14.66 7.48 -3.23
CA THR A 66 15.15 7.94 -4.53
C THR A 66 14.06 8.70 -5.29
N GLU A 67 14.40 9.33 -6.42
CA GLU A 67 13.40 9.96 -7.31
C GLU A 67 12.33 8.95 -7.75
N ASP A 68 12.70 7.68 -7.96
CA ASP A 68 11.77 6.61 -8.32
C ASP A 68 10.83 6.23 -7.16
N ASP A 69 11.28 6.38 -5.91
CA ASP A 69 10.49 6.07 -4.71
C ASP A 69 9.57 7.23 -4.31
N GLN A 70 9.89 8.47 -4.68
CA GLN A 70 9.05 9.63 -4.39
C GLN A 70 7.64 9.46 -4.99
N LEU A 71 7.54 8.86 -6.17
CA LEU A 71 6.27 8.54 -6.81
C LEU A 71 5.47 7.48 -6.05
N ALA A 72 6.15 6.58 -5.33
CA ALA A 72 5.49 5.65 -4.43
C ALA A 72 4.83 6.40 -3.26
N LEU A 73 5.48 7.42 -2.68
CA LEU A 73 4.86 8.28 -1.66
C LEU A 73 3.67 9.05 -2.20
N ASP A 74 3.81 9.65 -3.37
CA ASP A 74 2.72 10.40 -4.00
C ASP A 74 1.49 9.51 -4.24
N ALA A 75 1.71 8.25 -4.64
CA ALA A 75 0.65 7.25 -4.79
C ALA A 75 -0.01 6.87 -3.45
N ILE A 76 0.76 6.75 -2.36
CA ILE A 76 0.19 6.56 -1.02
C ILE A 76 -0.69 7.76 -0.66
N GLU A 77 -0.16 8.97 -0.77
CA GLU A 77 -0.91 10.19 -0.43
C GLU A 77 -2.19 10.31 -1.25
N ALA A 78 -2.11 10.08 -2.56
CA ALA A 78 -3.27 10.15 -3.46
C ALA A 78 -4.32 9.09 -3.09
N THR A 79 -3.89 7.89 -2.72
CA THR A 79 -4.81 6.81 -2.32
C THR A 79 -5.41 7.06 -0.93
N MET A 80 -4.64 7.60 0.01
CA MET A 80 -5.12 7.97 1.33
C MET A 80 -6.12 9.14 1.27
N LYS A 81 -5.89 10.13 0.39
CA LYS A 81 -6.83 11.21 0.12
C LYS A 81 -8.16 10.71 -0.46
N ARG A 82 -8.16 9.60 -1.20
CA ARG A 82 -9.37 9.02 -1.82
C ARG A 82 -10.31 8.33 -0.81
N GLN A 83 -9.88 8.07 0.43
CA GLN A 83 -10.70 7.49 1.53
C GLN A 83 -11.50 6.21 1.19
N SER A 84 -11.24 5.55 0.07
CA SER A 84 -11.95 4.37 -0.42
C SER A 84 -11.65 3.11 0.39
N VAL A 85 -10.38 2.92 0.77
CA VAL A 85 -9.86 1.76 1.52
C VAL A 85 -9.44 2.14 2.96
N GLY A 86 -9.13 3.42 3.19
CA GLY A 86 -8.17 3.91 4.18
C GLY A 86 -8.50 3.76 5.67
N ASP A 87 -9.74 3.44 6.05
CA ASP A 87 -10.13 3.46 7.47
C ASP A 87 -10.69 2.12 8.00
N ARG A 88 -10.84 1.12 7.13
CA ARG A 88 -11.66 -0.07 7.44
C ARG A 88 -10.90 -1.38 7.31
N ALA A 89 -10.04 -1.49 6.30
CA ALA A 89 -9.27 -2.69 6.05
C ALA A 89 -8.02 -2.75 6.95
N THR A 90 -7.81 -3.93 7.54
CA THR A 90 -6.60 -4.25 8.31
C THR A 90 -5.77 -5.24 7.52
N ILE A 91 -4.50 -4.90 7.26
CA ILE A 91 -3.51 -5.80 6.69
C ILE A 91 -3.13 -6.81 7.76
N LEU A 92 -3.40 -8.08 7.51
CA LEU A 92 -3.06 -9.19 8.41
C LEU A 92 -1.77 -9.90 8.00
N GLU A 93 -1.54 -10.00 6.69
CA GLU A 93 -0.36 -10.63 6.09
C GLU A 93 0.15 -9.74 4.96
N PHE A 94 1.46 -9.65 4.83
CA PHE A 94 2.13 -8.96 3.72
C PHE A 94 3.41 -9.71 3.37
N ASN A 95 3.45 -10.36 2.20
CA ASN A 95 4.61 -11.08 1.73
C ASN A 95 5.38 -10.24 0.71
N ASP A 96 6.58 -9.87 1.09
CA ASP A 96 7.55 -9.09 0.31
C ASP A 96 8.99 -9.54 0.59
N GLU A 97 9.20 -10.81 0.97
CA GLU A 97 10.52 -11.36 1.30
C GLU A 97 11.48 -11.30 0.11
N GLU A 98 11.00 -11.72 -1.05
CA GLU A 98 11.78 -11.74 -2.29
C GLU A 98 11.07 -10.89 -3.35
N ALA A 99 10.76 -9.63 -3.04
CA ALA A 99 9.93 -8.75 -3.86
C ALA A 99 10.41 -8.57 -5.32
N ASN A 100 11.67 -8.88 -5.64
CA ASN A 100 12.21 -8.83 -7.00
C ASN A 100 12.18 -10.18 -7.74
N LYS A 101 11.86 -11.28 -7.06
CA LYS A 101 11.86 -12.65 -7.61
C LYS A 101 10.53 -13.36 -7.45
N GLU A 102 9.77 -13.01 -6.42
CA GLU A 102 8.51 -13.65 -6.03
C GLU A 102 7.35 -12.66 -6.07
N LEU A 103 6.14 -13.23 -5.98
CA LEU A 103 4.90 -12.47 -5.98
C LEU A 103 4.75 -11.70 -4.67
N VAL A 104 4.61 -10.38 -4.75
CA VAL A 104 4.26 -9.54 -3.60
C VAL A 104 2.75 -9.53 -3.45
N TYR A 105 2.27 -9.84 -2.25
CA TYR A 105 0.84 -9.83 -1.94
C TYR A 105 0.56 -9.42 -0.51
N SER A 106 -0.70 -9.08 -0.26
CA SER A 106 -1.23 -8.85 1.07
C SER A 106 -2.61 -9.47 1.24
N VAL A 107 -2.90 -9.88 2.48
CA VAL A 107 -4.22 -10.33 2.89
C VAL A 107 -4.76 -9.33 3.88
N MET A 108 -5.93 -8.79 3.58
CA MET A 108 -6.61 -7.77 4.38
C MET A 108 -7.99 -8.24 4.75
N VAL A 109 -8.47 -7.77 5.90
CA VAL A 109 -9.85 -7.99 6.35
C VAL A 109 -10.53 -6.65 6.54
N ASP A 110 -11.66 -6.46 5.88
CA ASP A 110 -12.60 -5.36 6.14
C ASP A 110 -13.86 -5.96 6.82
N PRO A 111 -13.96 -5.86 8.16
CA PRO A 111 -15.10 -6.39 8.89
C PRO A 111 -16.38 -5.58 8.65
N SER A 112 -16.27 -4.31 8.26
CA SER A 112 -17.44 -3.46 8.00
C SER A 112 -18.19 -3.87 6.74
N ARG A 113 -17.46 -4.45 5.77
CA ARG A 113 -17.98 -5.01 4.53
C ARG A 113 -17.96 -6.54 4.51
N GLU A 114 -17.65 -7.20 5.63
CA GLU A 114 -17.54 -8.67 5.70
C GLU A 114 -16.66 -9.28 4.57
N ARG A 115 -15.55 -8.60 4.25
CA ARG A 115 -14.68 -8.94 3.11
C ARG A 115 -13.30 -9.40 3.55
N ILE A 116 -12.78 -10.37 2.79
CA ILE A 116 -11.36 -10.68 2.72
C ILE A 116 -10.87 -10.15 1.38
N ILE A 117 -9.84 -9.31 1.43
CA ILE A 117 -9.23 -8.71 0.24
C ILE A 117 -7.84 -9.31 0.09
N VAL A 118 -7.54 -9.77 -1.11
CA VAL A 118 -6.19 -10.25 -1.47
C VAL A 118 -5.64 -9.33 -2.54
N GLY A 119 -4.68 -8.50 -2.17
CA GLY A 119 -4.01 -7.56 -3.05
C GLY A 119 -2.73 -8.17 -3.61
N PHE A 120 -2.48 -8.01 -4.90
CA PHE A 120 -1.23 -8.41 -5.55
C PHE A 120 -0.54 -7.19 -6.13
N ARG A 121 0.79 -7.15 -6.06
CA ARG A 121 1.56 -6.11 -6.74
C ARG A 121 1.52 -6.39 -8.24
N GLY A 122 0.85 -5.52 -8.99
CA GLY A 122 0.69 -5.66 -10.45
C GLY A 122 2.01 -5.50 -11.22
N SER A 123 2.85 -4.57 -10.77
CA SER A 123 4.09 -4.20 -11.46
C SER A 123 5.31 -4.75 -10.73
N VAL A 124 6.33 -5.18 -11.47
CA VAL A 124 7.54 -5.79 -10.87
C VAL A 124 8.59 -4.72 -10.53
N THR A 125 8.71 -3.69 -11.37
CA THR A 125 9.71 -2.63 -11.20
C THR A 125 9.06 -1.28 -10.89
N PRO A 126 9.82 -0.32 -10.30
CA PRO A 126 9.32 1.05 -10.14
C PRO A 126 8.85 1.64 -11.46
N LYS A 127 9.64 1.46 -12.52
CA LYS A 127 9.30 1.98 -13.85
C LYS A 127 7.98 1.42 -14.39
N ASP A 128 7.71 0.14 -14.22
CA ASP A 128 6.43 -0.46 -14.63
C ASP A 128 5.28 0.13 -13.81
N PHE A 129 5.49 0.29 -12.49
CA PHE A 129 4.52 0.94 -11.62
C PHE A 129 4.24 2.37 -12.05
N LEU A 130 5.25 3.15 -12.46
CA LEU A 130 5.06 4.52 -12.95
C LEU A 130 4.23 4.58 -14.22
N VAL A 131 4.49 3.67 -15.16
CA VAL A 131 3.70 3.59 -16.41
C VAL A 131 2.26 3.25 -16.10
N ASP A 132 2.03 2.30 -15.20
CA ASP A 132 0.69 1.90 -14.78
C ASP A 132 0.00 3.04 -14.03
N ALA A 133 0.64 3.62 -13.02
CA ALA A 133 0.10 4.68 -12.17
C ALA A 133 -0.19 5.98 -12.92
N SER A 134 0.70 6.42 -13.82
CA SER A 134 0.52 7.66 -14.59
C SER A 134 -0.62 7.59 -15.61
N ALA A 135 -1.10 6.40 -15.97
CA ALA A 135 -2.33 6.28 -16.75
C ALA A 135 -3.59 6.64 -15.94
N TRP A 136 -3.47 6.77 -14.61
CA TRP A 136 -4.57 6.97 -13.67
C TRP A 136 -4.47 8.26 -12.84
N PHE A 137 -3.31 8.91 -12.81
CA PHE A 137 -3.07 10.21 -12.18
C PHE A 137 -3.00 11.33 -13.21
#